data_AF-A0A1C5LJU1-F1
#
_entry.id   AF-A0A1C5LJU1-F1
#
_cell.length_a   1.000
_cell.length_b   1.000
_cell.length_c   1.000
_cell.angle_alpha   90.00
_cell.angle_beta   90.00
_cell.angle_gamma   90.00
#
_symmetry.space_group_name_H-M   'P 1'
#
loop_
_entity.id
_entity.type
_entity.pdbx_description
1 polymer ?
#
loop_
_entity_poly.entity_id
_entity_poly.type
_entity_poly.pdbx_seq_one_letter_code
_entity_poly.pdbx_strand_id
1 'polypeptide(L)'
;MLSETEERRKQLLHQVRGVKQYQGWDIPAIHPRYRNSYQSLYAKEERTEKSTFQLRCVIAIICFAGFVWMKQEDVKIINVTSTQIVNQIGKTFLYNSFIGQ
;
A
#
# COMPACT_ATOMS: atom_id res chain seq x y z
N MET A 1 -47.32 -40.00 4.69
CA MET A 1 -45.86 -40.13 4.59
C MET A 1 -45.33 -38.85 3.98
N LEU A 2 -44.44 -38.14 4.67
CA LEU A 2 -43.73 -37.01 4.06
C LEU A 2 -42.94 -37.57 2.85
N SER A 3 -42.99 -36.87 1.73
CA SER A 3 -42.28 -37.32 0.52
C SER A 3 -40.77 -37.27 0.77
N GLU A 4 -39.98 -38.21 0.24
CA GLU A 4 -38.51 -38.20 0.33
C GLU A 4 -37.90 -36.84 -0.07
N THR A 5 -38.60 -36.12 -0.95
CA THR A 5 -38.27 -34.77 -1.39
C THR A 5 -38.31 -33.74 -0.24
N GLU A 6 -39.27 -33.88 0.69
CA GLU A 6 -39.42 -32.98 1.83
C GLU A 6 -38.36 -33.22 2.89
N GLU A 7 -37.94 -34.47 3.09
CA GLU A 7 -36.85 -34.81 4.02
C GLU A 7 -35.50 -34.31 3.51
N ARG A 8 -35.21 -34.49 2.21
CA ARG A 8 -34.00 -33.94 1.57
C ARG A 8 -33.97 -32.42 1.65
N ARG A 9 -35.11 -31.75 1.45
CA ARG A 9 -35.23 -30.28 1.59
C ARG A 9 -34.90 -29.84 3.02
N LYS A 10 -35.39 -30.55 4.05
CA LYS A 10 -35.09 -30.22 5.46
C LYS A 10 -33.59 -30.36 5.77
N GLN A 11 -32.95 -31.41 5.27
CA GLN A 11 -31.51 -31.62 5.49
C GLN A 11 -30.65 -30.52 4.85
N LEU A 12 -30.98 -30.12 3.62
CA LEU A 12 -30.31 -29.00 2.93
C LEU A 12 -30.48 -27.68 3.69
N LEU A 13 -31.68 -27.41 4.22
CA LEU A 13 -31.93 -26.20 5.00
C LEU A 13 -31.14 -26.17 6.31
N HIS A 14 -30.95 -27.32 6.97
CA HIS A 14 -30.11 -27.42 8.15
C HIS A 14 -28.63 -27.10 7.86
N GLN A 15 -28.10 -27.58 6.72
CA GLN A 15 -26.72 -27.28 6.33
C GLN A 15 -26.51 -25.79 6.04
N VAL A 16 -27.45 -25.14 5.31
CA VAL A 16 -27.37 -23.71 5.02
C VAL A 16 -27.44 -22.86 6.29
N ARG A 17 -28.30 -23.22 7.25
CA ARG A 17 -28.40 -22.51 8.52
C ARG A 17 -27.11 -22.59 9.34
N GLY A 18 -26.47 -23.76 9.41
CA GLY A 18 -25.20 -23.94 10.11
C GLY A 18 -24.07 -23.07 9.53
N VAL A 19 -23.95 -23.02 8.20
CA VAL A 19 -22.93 -22.18 7.52
C VAL A 19 -23.18 -20.68 7.73
N LYS A 20 -24.45 -20.24 7.67
CA LYS A 20 -24.80 -18.83 7.90
C LYS A 20 -24.44 -18.37 9.32
N GLN A 21 -24.69 -19.21 10.32
CA GLN A 21 -24.40 -18.90 11.71
C GLN A 21 -22.90 -18.84 11.98
N TYR A 22 -22.10 -19.72 11.36
CA TYR A 22 -20.64 -19.77 11.59
C TYR A 22 -19.89 -18.57 10.97
N GLN A 23 -20.42 -17.97 9.90
CA GLN A 23 -19.80 -16.80 9.27
C GLN A 23 -20.12 -15.48 9.99
N GLY A 24 -21.01 -15.46 10.99
CA GLY A 24 -21.41 -14.23 11.69
C GLY A 24 -22.18 -13.25 10.79
N TRP A 25 -22.73 -13.71 9.67
CA TRP A 25 -23.42 -12.86 8.71
C TRP A 25 -24.88 -12.70 9.14
N ASP A 26 -25.15 -11.66 9.92
CA ASP A 26 -26.51 -11.08 10.06
C ASP A 26 -26.98 -10.40 8.75
N ILE A 27 -26.12 -10.40 7.74
CA ILE A 27 -26.38 -9.87 6.41
C ILE A 27 -27.16 -10.95 5.62
N PRO A 28 -28.41 -10.67 5.19
CA PRO A 28 -29.18 -11.63 4.41
C PRO A 28 -28.46 -11.94 3.10
N ALA A 29 -28.84 -13.05 2.45
CA ALA A 29 -28.27 -13.44 1.17
C ALA A 29 -28.67 -12.43 0.09
N ILE A 30 -27.84 -11.41 -0.09
CA ILE A 30 -28.04 -10.33 -1.05
C ILE A 30 -27.21 -10.65 -2.27
N HIS A 31 -27.81 -10.46 -3.44
CA HIS A 31 -27.12 -10.64 -4.71
C HIS A 31 -25.84 -9.78 -4.75
N PRO A 32 -24.69 -10.27 -5.26
CA PRO A 32 -23.41 -9.53 -5.23
C PRO A 32 -23.51 -8.10 -5.76
N ARG A 33 -24.41 -7.87 -6.72
CA ARG A 33 -24.74 -6.55 -7.28
C ARG A 33 -25.24 -5.54 -6.24
N TYR A 34 -25.99 -5.96 -5.23
CA TYR A 34 -26.60 -5.08 -4.22
C TYR A 34 -25.90 -5.14 -2.86
N ARG A 35 -24.83 -5.95 -2.77
CA ARG A 35 -24.01 -6.12 -1.56
C ARG A 35 -23.50 -4.78 -1.03
N ASN A 36 -22.98 -3.93 -1.92
CA ASN A 36 -22.42 -2.62 -1.56
C ASN A 36 -23.47 -1.65 -0.97
N SER A 37 -24.69 -1.64 -1.54
CA SER A 37 -25.78 -0.78 -1.05
C SER A 37 -26.29 -1.21 0.32
N TYR A 38 -26.41 -2.51 0.55
CA TYR A 38 -26.80 -3.02 1.86
C TYR A 38 -25.73 -2.74 2.92
N GLN A 39 -24.45 -2.96 2.56
CA GLN A 39 -23.30 -2.63 3.40
C GLN A 39 -23.32 -1.13 3.76
N SER A 40 -23.65 -0.24 2.84
CA SER A 40 -23.74 1.20 3.17
C SER A 40 -24.86 1.59 4.17
N LEU A 41 -25.99 0.87 4.16
CA LEU A 41 -27.17 1.21 4.97
C LEU A 41 -27.15 0.56 6.36
N TYR A 42 -26.56 -0.62 6.44
CA TYR A 42 -26.60 -1.47 7.63
C TYR A 42 -25.21 -1.84 8.18
N ALA A 43 -24.12 -1.66 7.42
CA ALA A 43 -22.79 -1.73 8.01
C ALA A 43 -22.57 -0.45 8.80
N LYS A 44 -22.87 -0.52 10.09
CA LYS A 44 -22.53 0.50 11.07
C LYS A 44 -21.00 0.67 11.04
N GLU A 45 -20.55 1.69 10.32
CA GLU A 45 -19.16 2.17 10.24
C GLU A 45 -18.13 1.27 9.52
N GLU A 46 -18.48 0.64 8.40
CA GLU A 46 -17.44 0.12 7.50
C GLU A 46 -16.92 1.21 6.57
N ARG A 47 -15.92 1.93 7.10
CA ARG A 47 -15.03 2.90 6.43
C ARG A 47 -14.89 2.64 4.93
N THR A 48 -15.31 3.62 4.14
CA THR A 48 -14.93 3.81 2.73
C THR A 48 -13.49 3.37 2.51
N GLU A 49 -13.28 2.36 1.68
CA GLU A 49 -11.95 1.97 1.23
C GLU A 49 -11.34 3.16 0.48
N LYS A 50 -10.54 3.97 1.19
CA LYS A 50 -9.86 5.12 0.62
C LYS A 50 -8.87 4.61 -0.40
N SER A 51 -9.21 4.66 -1.68
CA SER A 51 -8.32 4.19 -2.74
C SER A 51 -7.09 5.12 -2.80
N THR A 52 -5.92 4.57 -2.48
CA THR A 52 -4.64 5.32 -2.48
C THR A 52 -3.94 5.27 -3.84
N PHE A 53 -4.61 4.72 -4.86
CA PHE A 53 -4.03 4.49 -6.18
C PHE A 53 -3.57 5.80 -6.83
N GLN A 54 -4.40 6.84 -6.80
CA GLN A 54 -4.12 8.12 -7.44
C GLN A 54 -2.93 8.83 -6.79
N LEU A 55 -2.84 8.81 -5.46
CA LEU A 55 -1.72 9.39 -4.74
C LEU A 55 -0.40 8.70 -5.09
N ARG A 56 -0.40 7.38 -5.22
CA ARG A 56 0.78 6.61 -5.67
C ARG A 56 1.20 6.98 -7.09
N CYS A 57 0.24 7.15 -8.01
CA CYS A 57 0.52 7.57 -9.38
C CYS A 57 1.14 8.98 -9.43
N VAL A 58 0.59 9.93 -8.67
CA VAL A 58 1.10 11.31 -8.63
C VAL A 58 2.53 11.35 -8.09
N ILE A 59 2.80 10.65 -6.98
CA ILE A 59 4.15 10.58 -6.40
C ILE A 59 5.14 9.97 -7.40
N ALA A 60 4.77 8.89 -8.08
CA ALA A 60 5.63 8.26 -9.08
C ALA A 60 6.00 9.21 -10.24
N ILE A 61 5.02 10.00 -10.71
CA ILE A 61 5.25 10.99 -11.79
C ILE A 61 6.18 12.10 -11.32
N ILE A 62 6.00 12.61 -10.10
CA ILE A 62 6.86 13.67 -9.53
C ILE A 62 8.30 13.17 -9.38
N CYS A 63 8.50 11.97 -8.82
CA CYS A 63 9.83 11.38 -8.68
C CYS A 63 10.50 11.15 -10.05
N PHE A 64 9.74 10.70 -11.04
CA PHE A 64 10.25 10.51 -12.39
C PHE A 64 10.65 11.83 -13.05
N ALA A 65 9.81 12.87 -12.96
CA ALA A 65 10.12 14.19 -13.50
C ALA A 65 11.36 14.80 -12.83
N GLY A 66 11.48 14.70 -11.51
CA GLY A 66 12.65 15.16 -10.76
C GLY A 66 13.93 14.41 -11.17
N PHE A 67 13.85 13.10 -11.38
CA PHE A 67 14.98 12.31 -11.88
C PHE A 67 15.41 12.74 -13.29
N VAL A 68 14.46 12.98 -14.20
CA VAL A 68 14.75 13.43 -15.56
C VAL A 68 15.38 14.84 -15.55
N TRP A 69 14.89 15.75 -14.70
CA TRP A 69 15.50 17.07 -14.54
C TRP A 69 16.92 16.99 -13.98
N MET A 70 17.15 16.18 -12.95
CA MET A 70 18.49 15.92 -12.39
C MET A 70 19.43 15.20 -13.38
N LYS A 71 18.90 14.64 -14.46
CA LYS A 71 19.70 14.04 -15.54
C LYS A 71 19.96 15.01 -16.69
N GLN A 72 19.11 16.02 -16.89
CA GLN A 72 19.27 17.03 -17.94
C GLN A 72 20.17 18.17 -17.50
N GLU A 73 19.97 18.66 -16.28
CA GLU A 73 21.04 19.33 -15.57
C GLU A 73 22.00 18.21 -15.19
N ASP A 74 23.16 18.07 -15.86
CA ASP A 74 24.32 17.39 -15.28
C ASP A 74 24.71 18.15 -14.01
N VAL A 75 23.85 18.11 -12.99
CA VAL A 75 24.16 18.54 -11.65
C VAL A 75 25.22 17.54 -11.24
N LYS A 76 26.47 17.94 -11.51
CA LYS A 76 27.65 17.44 -10.83
C LYS A 76 27.36 17.67 -9.37
N ILE A 77 26.69 16.70 -8.75
CA ILE A 77 26.56 16.59 -7.32
C ILE A 77 28.02 16.55 -6.89
N ILE A 78 28.48 17.71 -6.43
CA ILE A 78 29.82 17.96 -5.94
C ILE A 78 30.85 18.06 -7.08
N ASN A 79 30.98 19.26 -7.67
CA ASN A 79 32.21 19.70 -8.35
C ASN A 79 33.36 19.89 -7.33
N VAL A 80 33.56 18.90 -6.45
CA VAL A 80 34.80 18.74 -5.71
C VAL A 80 35.53 17.66 -6.48
N THR A 81 36.24 18.10 -7.50
CA THR A 81 37.22 17.28 -8.21
C THR A 81 38.04 16.57 -7.15
N SER A 82 38.20 15.23 -7.21
CA SER A 82 38.91 14.45 -6.17
C SER A 82 40.28 15.04 -5.81
N THR A 83 40.89 15.80 -6.73
CA THR A 83 42.09 16.60 -6.53
C THR A 83 41.98 17.65 -5.43
N GLN A 84 40.83 18.30 -5.25
CA GLN A 84 40.57 19.28 -4.20
C GLN A 84 40.46 18.61 -2.83
N ILE A 85 39.82 17.44 -2.73
CA ILE A 85 39.75 16.66 -1.48
C ILE A 85 41.16 16.22 -1.06
N VAL A 86 41.93 15.66 -2.00
CA VAL A 86 43.31 15.21 -1.73
C VAL A 86 44.22 16.39 -1.35
N ASN A 87 44.06 17.55 -1.99
CA ASN A 87 44.84 18.75 -1.67
C ASN A 87 44.46 19.34 -0.29
N GLN A 88 43.17 19.34 0.05
CA GLN A 88 42.70 19.79 1.37
C GLN A 88 43.26 18.87 2.47
N ILE A 89 43.18 17.55 2.28
CA ILE A 89 43.71 16.53 3.20
C ILE A 89 45.23 16.66 3.34
N GLY A 90 45.94 16.80 2.21
CA GLY A 90 47.40 16.96 2.20
C GLY A 90 47.86 18.21 2.96
N LYS A 91 47.17 19.35 2.78
CA LYS A 91 47.47 20.58 3.52
C LYS A 91 47.19 20.44 5.02
N THR A 92 46.09 19.81 5.42
CA THR A 92 45.82 19.53 6.84
C THR A 92 46.84 18.58 7.46
N PHE A 93 47.32 17.58 6.72
CA PHE A 93 48.34 16.64 7.19
C PHE A 93 49.70 17.33 7.36
N LEU A 94 50.12 18.16 6.40
CA LEU A 94 51.38 18.90 6.49
C LEU A 94 51.36 19.94 7.63
N TYR A 95 50.26 20.64 7.83
CA TYR A 95 50.10 21.59 8.94
C TYR A 95 50.20 20.90 10.31
N ASN A 96 49.52 19.78 10.49
CA ASN A 96 49.58 19.00 11.73
C ASN A 96 50.97 18.38 11.96
N SER A 97 51.66 17.97 10.90
CA SER A 97 53.05 17.48 10.98
C SER A 97 54.06 18.59 11.32
N PHE A 98 53.74 19.85 11.02
CA PHE A 98 54.61 21.00 11.31
C PHE A 98 54.40 21.59 12.71
N ILE A 99 53.21 21.40 13.30
CA ILE A 99 52.89 21.84 14.68
C ILE A 99 53.11 20.71 15.70
N GLY A 100 53.19 19.46 15.25
CA GLY A 100 53.44 18.28 16.08
C GLY A 100 54.92 17.97 16.38
N GLN A 101 55.85 18.87 16.08
CA GLN A 101 57.25 18.86 16.57
C GLN A 101 57.50 20.08 17.44
#